data_AF-A0A9W6MA01-F1
#
_entry.id   AF-A0A9W6MA01-F1
#
_cell.length_a   1.000
_cell.length_b   1.000
_cell.length_c   1.000
_cell.angle_alpha   90.00
_cell.angle_beta   90.00
_cell.angle_gamma   90.00
#
_symmetry.space_group_name_H-M   'P 1'
#
loop_
_entity.id
_entity.type
_entity.pdbx_description
1 polymer ?
#
loop_
_entity_poly.entity_id
_entity_poly.type
_entity_poly.pdbx_seq_one_letter_code
_entity_poly.pdbx_strand_id
1 'polypeptide(L)'
;MIKILQTVSLLAATVTAGLMAGLFAAFAYAVMPGLGRSHDRTFVEAMQRINVAIVNGWFMFCFLGGLLFTVLALVLHLGSGREVLPWIVAALVLYGVMFVVTAAVNVPLNDQLARAGSPGDIADLAEVRRLFESRWVTWNLVRAVANVVAFAVLAWALVLHGRATATAAPRPDAGQVGHGVTAVATRLSVPHLSGPPSRYGDRPASQAR
;
A
#
# COMPACT_ATOMS: atom_id res chain seq x y z
N MET A 1 -19.81 -12.20 16.16
CA MET A 1 -18.38 -12.60 16.10
C MET A 1 -17.85 -12.68 14.67
N ILE A 2 -18.45 -13.48 13.77
CA ILE A 2 -17.93 -13.69 12.40
C ILE A 2 -17.76 -12.39 11.58
N LYS A 3 -18.73 -11.45 11.63
CA LYS A 3 -18.65 -10.16 10.93
C LYS A 3 -17.46 -9.30 11.38
N ILE A 4 -17.09 -9.36 12.66
CA ILE A 4 -15.94 -8.63 13.19
C ILE A 4 -14.65 -9.24 12.63
N LEU A 5 -14.53 -10.57 12.62
CA LEU A 5 -13.37 -11.26 12.04
C LEU A 5 -13.23 -10.98 10.54
N GLN A 6 -14.34 -10.94 9.80
CA GLN A 6 -14.37 -10.52 8.39
C GLN A 6 -13.81 -9.10 8.21
N THR A 7 -14.29 -8.14 9.01
CA THR A 7 -13.81 -6.75 8.94
C THR A 7 -12.33 -6.63 9.30
N VAL A 8 -11.89 -7.27 10.38
CA VAL A 8 -10.50 -7.19 10.85
C VAL A 8 -9.54 -7.84 9.86
N SER A 9 -9.89 -9.00 9.30
CA SER A 9 -9.06 -9.67 8.29
C SER A 9 -8.95 -8.87 6.99
N LEU A 10 -10.05 -8.32 6.47
CA LEU A 10 -10.02 -7.44 5.29
C LEU A 10 -9.22 -6.16 5.53
N LEU A 11 -9.38 -5.54 6.70
CA LEU A 11 -8.61 -4.35 7.07
C LEU A 11 -7.11 -4.67 7.15
N ALA A 12 -6.75 -5.77 7.84
CA ALA A 12 -5.36 -6.20 7.96
C ALA A 12 -4.74 -6.52 6.59
N ALA A 13 -5.48 -7.22 5.71
CA ALA A 13 -5.08 -7.48 4.33
C ALA A 13 -4.85 -6.17 3.56
N THR A 14 -5.79 -5.23 3.65
CA THR A 14 -5.72 -3.94 2.96
C THR A 14 -4.52 -3.12 3.41
N VAL A 15 -4.27 -3.02 4.72
CA VAL A 15 -3.15 -2.24 5.27
C VAL A 15 -1.81 -2.85 4.88
N THR A 16 -1.64 -4.15 5.06
CA THR A 16 -0.37 -4.83 4.71
C THR A 16 -0.11 -4.80 3.20
N ALA A 17 -1.13 -5.02 2.37
CA ALA A 17 -1.00 -4.87 0.92
C ALA A 17 -0.68 -3.44 0.50
N GLY A 18 -1.29 -2.43 1.14
CA GLY A 18 -1.01 -1.02 0.89
C GLY A 18 0.42 -0.61 1.22
N LEU A 19 0.96 -1.07 2.36
CA LEU A 19 2.36 -0.85 2.73
C LEU A 19 3.32 -1.46 1.69
N MET A 20 3.04 -2.68 1.24
CA MET A 20 3.82 -3.34 0.20
C MET A 20 3.70 -2.65 -1.16
N ALA A 21 2.50 -2.17 -1.52
CA ALA A 21 2.27 -1.44 -2.77
C ALA A 21 3.07 -0.13 -2.78
N GLY A 22 3.04 0.61 -1.67
CA GLY A 22 3.85 1.82 -1.48
C GLY A 22 5.35 1.54 -1.60
N LEU A 23 5.84 0.47 -0.97
CA LEU A 23 7.25 0.06 -1.06
C LEU A 23 7.68 -0.18 -2.52
N PHE A 24 6.97 -1.03 -3.26
CA PHE A 24 7.35 -1.34 -4.65
C PHE A 24 7.23 -0.13 -5.58
N ALA A 25 6.18 0.68 -5.39
CA ALA A 25 5.97 1.89 -6.16
C ALA A 25 7.08 2.92 -5.90
N ALA A 26 7.46 3.15 -4.64
CA ALA A 26 8.57 4.03 -4.28
C ALA A 26 9.88 3.58 -4.94
N PHE A 27 10.13 2.27 -5.00
CA PHE A 27 11.28 1.75 -5.74
C PHE A 27 11.19 2.00 -7.25
N ALA A 28 9.99 1.92 -7.83
CA ALA A 28 9.79 2.10 -9.27
C ALA A 28 9.98 3.57 -9.71
N TYR A 29 9.38 4.54 -9.01
CA TYR A 29 9.36 5.93 -9.46
C TYR A 29 10.37 6.87 -8.76
N ALA A 30 10.97 6.45 -7.64
CA ALA A 30 11.89 7.30 -6.88
C ALA A 30 13.26 6.65 -6.65
N VAL A 31 13.32 5.51 -5.96
CA VAL A 31 14.60 4.93 -5.51
C VAL A 31 15.45 4.46 -6.68
N MET A 32 14.92 3.60 -7.56
CA MET A 32 15.71 3.09 -8.69
C MET A 32 16.05 4.19 -9.70
N PRO A 33 15.14 5.12 -10.08
CA PRO A 33 15.54 6.26 -10.90
C PRO A 33 16.59 7.16 -10.24
N GLY A 34 16.57 7.31 -8.92
CA GLY A 34 17.59 8.06 -8.17
C GLY A 34 18.95 7.38 -8.22
N LEU A 35 19.00 6.09 -7.85
CA LEU A 35 20.22 5.27 -7.95
C LEU A 35 20.72 5.15 -9.39
N GLY A 36 19.80 5.12 -10.35
CA GLY A 36 20.07 5.10 -11.78
C GLY A 36 20.98 6.23 -12.26
N ARG A 37 20.93 7.38 -11.58
CA ARG A 37 21.75 8.56 -11.88
C ARG A 37 23.09 8.59 -11.13
N SER A 38 23.36 7.59 -10.30
CA SER A 38 24.63 7.48 -9.58
C SER A 38 25.66 6.65 -10.36
N HIS A 39 26.91 6.71 -9.93
CA HIS A 39 27.98 5.86 -10.45
C HIS A 39 27.74 4.39 -10.10
N ASP A 40 28.29 3.46 -10.89
CA ASP A 40 28.03 2.02 -10.76
C ASP A 40 28.41 1.48 -9.38
N ARG A 41 29.52 1.97 -8.81
CA ARG A 41 29.93 1.62 -7.44
C ARG A 41 28.84 1.97 -6.43
N THR A 42 28.32 3.19 -6.48
CA THR A 42 27.27 3.67 -5.57
C THR A 42 25.99 2.87 -5.75
N PHE A 43 25.60 2.58 -6.99
CA PHE A 43 24.43 1.76 -7.28
C PHE A 43 24.55 0.35 -6.68
N VAL A 44 25.65 -0.36 -6.98
CA VAL A 44 25.86 -1.75 -6.55
C VAL A 44 25.94 -1.83 -5.03
N GLU A 45 26.73 -0.95 -4.41
CA GLU A 45 26.88 -0.89 -2.95
C GLU A 45 25.53 -0.59 -2.26
N ALA A 46 24.78 0.38 -2.76
CA ALA A 46 23.46 0.73 -2.20
C ALA A 46 22.48 -0.43 -2.33
N MET A 47 22.39 -1.04 -3.52
CA MET A 47 21.46 -2.16 -3.75
C MET A 47 21.81 -3.40 -2.92
N GLN A 48 23.10 -3.75 -2.78
CA GLN A 48 23.53 -4.83 -1.90
C GLN A 48 23.12 -4.56 -0.44
N ARG A 49 23.39 -3.35 0.07
CA ARG A 49 23.02 -2.96 1.45
C ARG A 49 21.52 -2.95 1.67
N ILE A 50 20.75 -2.41 0.72
CA ILE A 50 19.28 -2.39 0.76
C ILE A 50 18.74 -3.83 0.79
N ASN A 51 19.25 -4.71 -0.07
CA ASN A 51 18.80 -6.11 -0.15
C ASN A 51 19.03 -6.88 1.16
N VAL A 52 20.08 -6.56 1.91
CA VAL A 52 20.31 -7.13 3.25
C VAL A 52 19.37 -6.48 4.27
N ALA A 53 19.27 -5.16 4.29
CA ALA A 53 18.50 -4.43 5.30
C ALA A 53 16.97 -4.66 5.19
N ILE A 54 16.46 -4.90 3.97
CA ILE A 54 15.03 -5.03 3.72
C ILE A 54 14.45 -6.32 4.31
N VAL A 55 15.24 -7.39 4.45
CA VAL A 55 14.77 -8.68 5.00
C VAL A 55 14.79 -8.62 6.53
N ASN A 56 13.80 -7.92 7.09
CA ASN A 56 13.60 -7.77 8.53
C ASN A 56 12.16 -8.13 8.94
N GLY A 57 11.90 -8.17 10.25
CA GLY A 57 10.60 -8.57 10.79
C GLY A 57 9.41 -7.73 10.28
N TRP A 58 9.59 -6.42 10.09
CA TRP A 58 8.53 -5.54 9.59
C TRP A 58 8.19 -5.81 8.13
N PHE A 59 9.21 -5.98 7.29
CA PHE A 59 9.01 -6.39 5.90
C PHE A 59 8.31 -7.74 5.83
N MET A 60 8.80 -8.74 6.57
CA MET A 60 8.21 -10.08 6.55
C MET A 60 6.76 -10.08 7.03
N PHE A 61 6.45 -9.30 8.07
CA PHE A 61 5.08 -9.13 8.54
C PHE A 61 4.18 -8.52 7.47
N CYS A 62 4.60 -7.46 6.77
CA CYS A 62 3.78 -6.85 5.72
C CYS A 62 3.67 -7.76 4.49
N PHE A 63 4.78 -8.36 4.06
CA PHE A 63 4.88 -9.18 2.85
C PHE A 63 4.07 -10.47 2.98
N LEU A 64 4.23 -11.23 4.07
CA LEU A 64 3.44 -12.44 4.33
C LEU A 64 2.05 -12.09 4.83
N GLY A 65 1.90 -11.03 5.62
CA GLY A 65 0.62 -10.57 6.14
C GLY A 65 -0.38 -10.26 5.03
N GLY A 66 0.04 -9.57 3.98
CA GLY A 66 -0.84 -9.29 2.83
C GLY A 66 -1.41 -10.56 2.20
N LEU A 67 -0.60 -11.63 2.09
CA LEU A 67 -1.07 -12.92 1.60
C LEU A 67 -1.98 -13.64 2.60
N LEU A 68 -1.50 -13.81 3.83
CA LEU A 68 -2.18 -14.61 4.87
C LEU A 68 -3.51 -13.98 5.30
N PHE A 69 -3.57 -12.66 5.45
CA PHE A 69 -4.80 -11.97 5.80
C PHE A 69 -5.80 -11.97 4.65
N THR A 70 -5.35 -11.91 3.39
CA THR A 70 -6.24 -12.04 2.24
C THR A 70 -6.84 -13.45 2.16
N VAL A 71 -6.05 -14.50 2.41
CA VAL A 71 -6.55 -15.88 2.50
C VAL A 71 -7.54 -16.04 3.66
N LEU A 72 -7.23 -15.49 4.83
CA LEU A 72 -8.15 -15.51 5.97
C LEU A 72 -9.46 -14.80 5.65
N ALA A 73 -9.40 -13.62 5.03
CA ALA A 73 -10.57 -12.89 4.58
C ALA A 73 -11.40 -13.71 3.58
N LEU A 74 -10.75 -14.39 2.63
CA LEU A 74 -11.42 -15.27 1.66
C LEU A 74 -12.21 -16.36 2.36
N VAL A 75 -11.56 -17.12 3.25
CA VAL A 75 -12.19 -18.23 3.99
C VAL A 75 -13.39 -17.74 4.80
N LEU A 76 -13.25 -16.60 5.48
CA LEU A 76 -14.33 -16.03 6.30
C LEU A 76 -15.53 -15.52 5.48
N HIS A 77 -15.37 -15.25 4.18
CA HIS A 77 -16.44 -14.74 3.31
C HIS A 77 -17.14 -15.80 2.46
N LEU A 78 -16.68 -17.06 2.44
CA LEU A 78 -17.23 -18.13 1.59
C LEU A 78 -18.75 -18.36 1.79
N GLY A 79 -19.24 -18.26 3.03
CA GLY A 79 -20.63 -18.57 3.36
C GLY A 79 -21.63 -17.40 3.31
N SER A 80 -21.15 -16.15 3.29
CA SER A 80 -22.03 -14.97 3.50
C SER A 80 -21.65 -13.72 2.71
N GLY A 81 -20.53 -13.73 1.97
CA GLY A 81 -19.97 -12.55 1.31
C GLY A 81 -20.05 -12.56 -0.21
N ARG A 82 -21.15 -13.04 -0.82
CA ARG A 82 -21.23 -13.26 -2.28
C ARG A 82 -20.85 -12.05 -3.15
N GLU A 83 -21.14 -10.83 -2.68
CA GLU A 83 -20.80 -9.59 -3.38
C GLU A 83 -19.33 -9.17 -3.21
N VAL A 84 -18.71 -9.56 -2.09
CA VAL A 84 -17.33 -9.18 -1.72
C VAL A 84 -16.32 -10.23 -2.21
N LEU A 85 -16.72 -11.50 -2.24
CA LEU A 85 -15.87 -12.66 -2.50
C LEU A 85 -15.09 -12.57 -3.83
N PRO A 86 -15.70 -12.17 -4.98
CA PRO A 86 -14.96 -12.07 -6.24
C PRO A 86 -13.79 -11.09 -6.17
N TRP A 87 -13.94 -10.00 -5.42
CA TRP A 87 -12.90 -8.98 -5.24
C TRP A 87 -11.76 -9.51 -4.35
N ILE A 88 -12.08 -10.26 -3.30
CA ILE A 88 -11.04 -10.92 -2.47
C ILE A 88 -10.24 -11.91 -3.30
N VAL A 89 -10.89 -12.70 -4.15
CA VAL A 89 -10.21 -13.65 -5.06
C VAL A 89 -9.31 -12.90 -6.05
N ALA A 90 -9.83 -11.85 -6.69
CA ALA A 90 -9.05 -11.04 -7.63
C ALA A 90 -7.81 -10.43 -6.95
N ALA A 91 -7.97 -9.86 -5.75
CA ALA A 91 -6.86 -9.35 -4.96
C ALA A 91 -5.84 -10.44 -4.61
N LEU A 92 -6.30 -11.63 -4.21
CA LEU A 92 -5.43 -12.74 -3.86
C LEU A 92 -4.58 -13.19 -5.06
N VAL A 93 -5.19 -13.28 -6.25
CA VAL A 93 -4.48 -13.62 -7.48
C VAL A 93 -3.42 -12.57 -7.82
N LEU A 94 -3.79 -11.28 -7.78
CA LEU A 94 -2.86 -10.17 -8.06
C LEU A 94 -1.71 -10.10 -7.05
N TYR A 95 -2.00 -10.29 -5.76
CA TYR A 95 -0.98 -10.36 -4.72
C TYR A 95 -0.08 -11.59 -4.92
N GLY A 96 -0.66 -12.72 -5.33
CA GLY A 96 0.06 -13.93 -5.71
C GLY A 96 1.03 -13.71 -6.86
N VAL A 97 0.65 -12.95 -7.90
CA VAL A 97 1.56 -12.55 -8.99
C VAL A 97 2.75 -11.78 -8.43
N MET A 98 2.52 -10.77 -7.60
CA MET A 98 3.61 -10.01 -6.96
C MET A 98 4.54 -10.91 -6.13
N PHE A 99 3.95 -11.84 -5.36
CA PHE A 99 4.70 -12.77 -4.52
C PHE A 99 5.58 -13.70 -5.36
N VAL A 100 5.02 -14.29 -6.43
CA VAL A 100 5.75 -15.17 -7.36
C VAL A 100 6.86 -14.41 -8.07
N VAL A 101 6.61 -13.21 -8.59
CA VAL A 101 7.66 -12.39 -9.22
C VAL A 101 8.77 -12.07 -8.22
N THR A 102 8.43 -11.79 -6.97
CA THR A 102 9.42 -11.55 -5.91
C THR A 102 10.32 -12.77 -5.72
N ALA A 103 9.73 -13.95 -5.50
CA ALA A 103 10.47 -15.17 -5.19
C ALA A 103 11.23 -15.74 -6.41
N ALA A 104 10.63 -15.70 -7.60
CA ALA A 104 11.17 -16.35 -8.79
C ALA A 104 12.10 -15.43 -9.63
N VAL A 105 12.05 -14.12 -9.43
CA VAL A 105 12.83 -13.17 -10.23
C VAL A 105 13.66 -12.23 -9.38
N ASN A 106 13.03 -11.42 -8.52
CA ASN A 106 13.76 -10.36 -7.81
C ASN A 106 14.72 -10.93 -6.75
N VAL A 107 14.33 -11.96 -5.99
CA VAL A 107 15.21 -12.63 -5.03
C VAL A 107 16.43 -13.25 -5.74
N PRO A 108 16.28 -14.06 -6.80
CA PRO A 108 17.43 -14.56 -7.56
C PRO A 108 18.34 -13.48 -8.13
N LEU A 109 17.80 -12.34 -8.57
CA LEU A 109 18.62 -11.20 -9.02
C LEU A 109 19.38 -10.56 -7.87
N ASN A 110 18.76 -10.42 -6.71
CA ASN A 110 19.41 -9.92 -5.50
C ASN A 110 20.55 -10.84 -5.05
N ASP A 111 20.33 -12.16 -5.10
CA ASP A 111 21.35 -13.16 -4.75
C ASP A 111 22.52 -13.14 -5.75
N GLN A 112 22.23 -12.94 -7.05
CA GLN A 112 23.28 -12.75 -8.07
C GLN A 112 24.12 -11.49 -7.79
N LEU A 113 23.46 -10.37 -7.45
CA LEU A 113 24.15 -9.13 -7.10
C LEU A 113 25.01 -9.31 -5.84
N ALA A 114 24.54 -10.06 -4.84
CA ALA A 114 25.32 -10.37 -3.64
C ALA A 114 26.53 -11.26 -3.96
N ARG A 115 26.36 -12.26 -4.84
CA ARG A 115 27.45 -13.16 -5.27
C ARG A 115 28.53 -12.48 -6.09
N ALA A 116 28.29 -11.29 -6.63
CA ALA A 116 29.33 -10.52 -7.32
C ALA A 116 30.47 -10.08 -6.39
N GLY A 117 30.27 -10.11 -5.06
CA GLY A 117 31.29 -9.80 -4.07
C GLY A 117 31.25 -8.34 -3.59
N SER A 118 32.28 -7.95 -2.84
CA SER A 118 32.41 -6.60 -2.30
C SER A 118 32.65 -5.59 -3.44
N PRO A 119 31.96 -4.43 -3.46
CA PRO A 119 32.17 -3.41 -4.49
C PRO A 119 33.62 -2.91 -4.61
N GLY A 120 34.44 -3.08 -3.56
CA GLY A 120 35.87 -2.78 -3.59
C GLY A 120 36.69 -3.71 -4.48
N ASP A 121 36.24 -4.95 -4.64
CA ASP A 121 37.01 -6.04 -5.25
C ASP A 121 36.46 -6.43 -6.64
N ILE A 122 35.33 -5.84 -7.06
CA ILE A 122 34.71 -6.08 -8.36
C ILE A 122 35.50 -5.34 -9.46
N ALA A 123 36.04 -6.11 -10.41
CA ALA A 123 36.80 -5.56 -11.54
C ALA A 123 35.94 -4.75 -12.53
N ASP A 124 34.70 -5.19 -12.77
CA ASP A 124 33.76 -4.53 -13.70
C ASP A 124 32.38 -4.31 -13.05
N LEU A 125 32.24 -3.19 -12.37
CA LEU A 125 30.98 -2.78 -11.74
C LEU A 125 29.90 -2.42 -12.77
N ALA A 126 30.30 -1.95 -13.95
CA ALA A 126 29.37 -1.57 -15.02
C ALA A 126 28.65 -2.81 -15.57
N GLU A 127 29.39 -3.91 -15.76
CA GLU A 127 28.83 -5.20 -16.16
C GLU A 127 27.84 -5.73 -15.12
N VAL A 128 28.25 -5.79 -13.86
CA VAL A 128 27.41 -6.27 -12.74
C VAL A 128 26.10 -5.49 -12.68
N ARG A 129 26.18 -4.15 -12.79
CA ARG A 129 25.01 -3.28 -12.83
C ARG A 129 24.14 -3.54 -14.04
N ARG A 130 24.72 -3.66 -15.25
CA ARG A 130 23.97 -3.89 -16.49
C ARG A 130 23.17 -5.19 -16.45
N LEU A 131 23.74 -6.26 -15.89
CA LEU A 131 23.07 -7.55 -15.73
C LEU A 131 21.93 -7.53 -14.69
N PHE A 132 21.96 -6.58 -13.76
CA PHE A 132 21.00 -6.46 -12.67
C PHE A 132 19.90 -5.42 -12.94
N GLU A 133 20.26 -4.17 -13.19
CA GLU A 133 19.38 -3.00 -13.04
C GLU A 133 18.14 -3.08 -13.93
N SER A 134 18.31 -3.19 -15.25
CA SER A 134 17.18 -3.14 -16.19
C SER A 134 16.17 -4.25 -15.92
N ARG A 135 16.66 -5.47 -15.64
CA ARG A 135 15.80 -6.62 -15.37
C ARG A 135 15.11 -6.45 -14.01
N TRP A 136 15.84 -6.03 -12.99
CA TRP A 136 15.28 -5.81 -11.66
C TRP A 136 14.19 -4.73 -11.66
N VAL A 137 14.45 -3.58 -12.32
CA VAL A 137 13.50 -2.47 -12.44
C VAL A 137 12.23 -2.90 -13.17
N THR A 138 12.37 -3.61 -14.29
CA THR A 138 11.22 -4.10 -15.08
C THR A 138 10.32 -4.99 -14.24
N TRP A 139 10.89 -5.98 -13.55
CA TRP A 139 10.11 -6.89 -12.71
C TRP A 139 9.61 -6.23 -11.42
N ASN A 140 10.31 -5.22 -10.89
CA ASN A 140 9.79 -4.40 -9.81
C ASN A 140 8.56 -3.58 -10.24
N LEU A 141 8.53 -3.07 -11.46
CA LEU A 141 7.35 -2.39 -12.00
C LEU A 141 6.14 -3.33 -12.08
N VAL A 142 6.34 -4.57 -12.52
CA VAL A 142 5.29 -5.60 -12.50
C VAL A 142 4.76 -5.83 -11.08
N ARG A 143 5.66 -5.99 -10.09
CA ARG A 143 5.27 -6.10 -8.67
C ARG A 143 4.49 -4.90 -8.18
N ALA A 144 4.94 -3.68 -8.52
CA ALA A 144 4.30 -2.45 -8.12
C ALA A 144 2.88 -2.36 -8.69
N VAL A 145 2.71 -2.56 -9.99
CA VAL A 145 1.39 -2.49 -10.64
C VAL A 145 0.46 -3.58 -10.08
N ALA A 146 0.91 -4.83 -10.04
CA ALA A 146 0.10 -5.93 -9.53
C ALA A 146 -0.37 -5.66 -8.08
N ASN A 147 0.53 -5.19 -7.23
CA ASN A 147 0.21 -4.97 -5.82
C ASN A 147 -0.59 -3.70 -5.56
N VAL A 148 -0.40 -2.63 -6.35
CA VAL A 148 -1.26 -1.43 -6.29
C VAL A 148 -2.68 -1.78 -6.69
N VAL A 149 -2.86 -2.58 -7.75
CA VAL A 149 -4.20 -3.04 -8.16
C VAL A 149 -4.79 -3.97 -7.10
N ALA A 150 -4.00 -4.90 -6.54
CA ALA A 150 -4.45 -5.75 -5.43
C ALA A 150 -4.93 -4.92 -4.22
N PHE A 151 -4.16 -3.90 -3.83
CA PHE A 151 -4.53 -2.97 -2.78
C PHE A 151 -5.82 -2.21 -3.09
N ALA A 152 -5.97 -1.65 -4.30
CA ALA A 152 -7.18 -0.96 -4.71
C ALA A 152 -8.41 -1.88 -4.68
N VAL A 153 -8.25 -3.13 -5.13
CA VAL A 153 -9.30 -4.15 -5.09
C VAL A 153 -9.68 -4.53 -3.66
N LEU A 154 -8.71 -4.69 -2.75
CA LEU A 154 -8.98 -4.93 -1.32
C LEU A 154 -9.68 -3.76 -0.65
N ALA A 155 -9.25 -2.52 -0.95
CA ALA A 155 -9.91 -1.33 -0.46
C ALA A 155 -11.37 -1.26 -0.95
N TRP A 156 -11.62 -1.61 -2.21
CA TRP A 156 -12.98 -1.70 -2.74
C TRP A 156 -13.80 -2.80 -2.07
N ALA A 157 -13.23 -3.99 -1.86
CA ALA A 157 -13.86 -5.08 -1.11
C ALA A 157 -14.25 -4.65 0.31
N LEU A 158 -13.39 -3.87 0.98
CA LEU A 158 -13.67 -3.33 2.30
C LEU A 158 -14.84 -2.32 2.29
N VAL A 159 -14.94 -1.47 1.27
CA VAL A 159 -16.08 -0.56 1.07
C VAL A 159 -17.37 -1.34 0.88
N LEU A 160 -17.38 -2.37 0.03
CA LEU A 160 -18.57 -3.21 -0.21
C LEU A 160 -19.00 -3.94 1.07
N HIS A 161 -18.05 -4.50 1.82
CA HIS A 161 -18.31 -5.13 3.11
C HIS A 161 -18.94 -4.16 4.12
N GLY A 162 -18.42 -2.93 4.19
CA GLY A 162 -19.00 -1.87 5.03
C GLY A 162 -20.45 -1.52 4.66
N ARG A 163 -20.76 -1.46 3.36
CA ARG A 163 -22.13 -1.20 2.89
C ARG A 163 -23.08 -2.34 3.24
N ALA A 164 -22.68 -3.58 2.96
CA ALA A 164 -23.49 -4.76 3.25
C ALA A 164 -23.78 -4.92 4.75
N THR A 165 -22.81 -4.59 5.60
CA THR A 165 -22.98 -4.65 7.07
C THR A 165 -23.88 -3.54 7.60
N ALA A 166 -23.84 -2.33 7.03
CA ALA A 166 -24.71 -1.22 7.41
C ALA A 166 -26.18 -1.46 7.03
N THR A 167 -26.44 -2.02 5.84
CA THR A 167 -27.82 -2.35 5.41
C THR A 167 -28.45 -3.46 6.26
N ALA A 168 -27.63 -4.35 6.83
CA ALA A 168 -28.09 -5.44 7.68
C ALA A 168 -28.30 -5.05 9.16
N ALA A 169 -28.04 -3.79 9.55
CA ALA A 169 -28.29 -3.32 10.91
C ALA A 169 -29.81 -3.13 11.13
N PRO A 170 -30.39 -3.59 12.25
CA PRO A 170 -31.80 -3.36 12.57
C PRO A 170 -32.09 -1.85 12.52
N ARG A 171 -33.10 -1.44 11.76
CA ARG A 171 -33.62 -0.06 11.86
C ARG A 171 -34.21 0.11 13.26
N PRO A 172 -34.00 1.25 13.94
CA PRO A 172 -34.77 1.56 15.14
C PRO A 172 -36.25 1.50 14.79
N ASP A 173 -37.04 0.73 15.54
CA ASP A 173 -38.47 0.60 15.32
C ASP A 173 -39.10 2.01 15.28
N ALA A 174 -39.72 2.34 14.15
CA ALA A 174 -40.53 3.56 13.99
C ALA A 174 -41.83 3.52 14.83
N GLY A 175 -41.88 2.68 15.87
CA GLY A 175 -43.04 2.39 16.72
C GLY A 175 -42.92 2.87 18.17
N GLN A 176 -41.79 3.46 18.59
CA GLN A 176 -41.67 4.17 19.88
C GLN A 176 -41.59 5.69 19.69
N VAL A 177 -42.57 6.26 18.99
CA VAL A 177 -42.92 7.69 19.16
C VAL A 177 -44.11 7.75 20.12
N GLY A 178 -43.85 7.38 21.37
CA GLY A 178 -44.80 7.39 22.47
C GLY A 178 -44.39 8.40 23.53
N HIS A 179 -44.75 9.65 23.31
CA HIS A 179 -44.97 10.71 24.32
C HIS A 179 -43.80 11.11 25.22
N GLY A 180 -43.21 12.26 24.86
CA GLY A 180 -42.72 13.22 25.85
C GLY A 180 -41.21 13.42 25.91
N VAL A 181 -40.65 14.16 24.96
CA VAL A 181 -39.70 15.25 25.26
C VAL A 181 -39.83 16.30 24.15
N THR A 182 -40.17 17.51 24.56
CA THR A 182 -40.23 18.74 23.77
C THR A 182 -38.93 18.97 23.01
N ALA A 183 -38.99 19.05 21.68
CA ALA A 183 -37.87 19.45 20.85
C ALA A 183 -37.55 20.94 21.09
N VAL A 184 -36.50 21.21 21.87
CA VAL A 184 -35.86 22.53 21.87
C VAL A 184 -34.98 22.60 20.62
N ALA A 185 -35.48 23.28 19.60
CA ALA A 185 -34.72 23.61 18.40
C ALA A 185 -33.68 24.68 18.74
N THR A 186 -32.49 24.27 19.17
CA THR A 186 -31.33 25.18 19.25
C THR A 186 -30.82 25.43 17.83
N ARG A 187 -31.25 26.55 17.23
CA ARG A 187 -30.58 27.11 16.06
C ARG A 187 -29.14 27.46 16.46
N LEU A 188 -28.17 26.75 15.90
CA LEU A 188 -26.77 27.20 15.91
C LEU A 188 -26.67 28.40 14.96
N SER A 189 -26.71 29.60 15.52
CA SER A 189 -26.29 30.82 14.85
C SER A 189 -24.79 30.73 14.57
N VAL A 190 -24.40 30.70 13.30
CA VAL A 190 -23.02 30.87 12.87
C VAL A 190 -22.60 32.31 13.17
N PRO A 191 -21.55 32.56 13.97
CA PRO A 191 -21.01 33.90 14.11
C PRO A 191 -20.33 34.31 12.80
N HIS A 192 -20.78 35.42 12.20
CA HIS A 192 -20.01 36.12 11.17
C HIS A 192 -18.67 36.56 11.77
N LEU A 193 -17.59 35.87 11.40
CA LEU A 193 -16.23 36.35 11.63
C LEU A 193 -15.91 37.41 10.58
N SER A 194 -16.16 38.67 10.93
CA SER A 194 -15.61 39.83 10.24
C SER A 194 -14.10 39.88 10.52
N GLY A 195 -13.30 39.21 9.70
CA GLY A 195 -11.85 39.35 9.72
C GLY A 195 -11.40 40.68 9.10
N PRO A 196 -10.39 41.38 9.64
CA PRO A 196 -9.86 42.60 9.05
C PRO A 196 -9.16 42.32 7.70
N PRO A 197 -9.10 43.32 6.80
CA PRO A 197 -8.57 43.14 5.45
C PRO A 197 -7.09 42.73 5.45
N SER A 198 -6.75 41.82 4.55
CA SER A 198 -5.41 41.30 4.30
C SER A 198 -4.43 42.39 3.89
N ARG A 199 -3.44 42.69 4.74
CA ARG A 199 -2.17 43.30 4.30
C ARG A 199 -1.19 42.20 3.91
N TYR A 200 -1.28 41.76 2.67
CA TYR A 200 -0.20 41.02 2.02
C TYR A 200 -0.07 41.48 0.55
N GLY A 201 0.00 42.79 0.37
CA GLY A 201 0.73 43.41 -0.72
C GLY A 201 2.00 44.01 -0.13
N ASP A 202 3.09 43.97 -0.88
CA ASP A 202 4.43 44.51 -0.56
C ASP A 202 5.44 43.50 0.04
N ARG A 203 5.91 42.59 -0.81
CA ARG A 203 7.33 42.21 -0.80
C ARG A 203 7.96 42.54 -2.15
N PRO A 204 9.01 43.38 -2.20
CA PRO A 204 9.69 43.73 -3.43
C PRO A 204 10.51 42.55 -3.98
N ALA A 205 10.51 42.43 -5.30
CA ALA A 205 11.33 41.50 -6.06
C ALA A 205 12.81 41.91 -5.98
N SER A 206 13.58 41.26 -5.11
CA SER A 206 15.03 41.24 -5.22
C SER A 206 15.60 40.03 -4.49
N GLN A 207 15.87 38.95 -5.24
CA GLN A 207 17.04 38.07 -5.08
C GLN A 207 16.88 36.86 -6.02
N ALA A 208 17.18 37.11 -7.30
CA ALA A 208 17.72 36.11 -8.20
C ALA A 208 19.17 36.53 -8.47
N ARG A 209 20.12 35.78 -7.93
CA ARG A 209 21.49 35.63 -8.41
C ARG A 209 21.93 34.21 -8.10
#